data_AF-A0A5C1AE67-F1
#
_entry.id   AF-A0A5C1AE67-F1
#
_cell.length_a   1.000
_cell.length_b   1.000
_cell.length_c   1.000
_cell.angle_alpha   90.00
_cell.angle_beta   90.00
_cell.angle_gamma   90.00
#
_symmetry.space_group_name_H-M   'P 1'
#
loop_
_entity.id
_entity.type
_entity.pdbx_description
1 polymer ?
#
loop_
_entity_poly.entity_id
_entity_poly.type
_entity_poly.pdbx_seq_one_letter_code
_entity_poly.pdbx_strand_id
1 'polypeptide(L)'
;MRVPNYLKGQAAEFWRSHYARLVKQGILDPDQDTETFVIVCKLWYVIQNTDPMDEQGKAGVRFMSALKLYQAYAKQFGMTPKDRKASKVDSAKSIEEALGRVE
;
A
#
# COMPACT_ATOMS: atom_id res chain seq x y z
N MET A 1 -4.27 -3.40 18.04
CA MET A 1 -5.02 -2.52 17.12
C MET A 1 -6.06 -3.34 16.37
N ARG A 2 -7.31 -2.86 16.28
CA ARG A 2 -8.41 -3.63 15.70
C ARG A 2 -8.50 -3.37 14.19
N VAL A 3 -8.42 -4.42 13.38
CA VAL A 3 -8.69 -4.32 11.94
C VAL A 3 -10.19 -4.11 11.73
N PRO A 4 -10.63 -3.18 10.87
CA PRO A 4 -12.03 -3.05 10.51
C PRO A 4 -12.62 -4.39 10.02
N ASN A 5 -13.76 -4.80 10.58
CA ASN A 5 -14.34 -6.14 10.34
C ASN A 5 -14.71 -6.41 8.86
N TYR A 6 -14.86 -5.35 8.06
CA TYR A 6 -15.18 -5.41 6.64
C TYR A 6 -13.95 -5.44 5.72
N LEU A 7 -12.73 -5.31 6.27
CA LEU A 7 -11.51 -5.64 5.55
C LEU A 7 -11.24 -7.14 5.66
N LYS A 8 -11.04 -7.81 4.52
CA LYS A 8 -10.79 -9.25 4.42
C LYS A 8 -9.62 -9.54 3.48
N GLY A 9 -9.06 -10.75 3.58
CA GLY A 9 -7.96 -11.22 2.74
C GLY A 9 -6.77 -10.26 2.72
N GLN A 10 -6.21 -10.05 1.53
CA GLN A 10 -5.02 -9.21 1.33
C GLN A 10 -5.22 -7.75 1.74
N ALA A 11 -6.46 -7.24 1.75
CA ALA A 11 -6.74 -5.89 2.25
C ALA A 11 -6.50 -5.79 3.77
N ALA A 12 -6.92 -6.82 4.52
CA ALA A 12 -6.71 -6.90 5.97
C ALA A 12 -5.23 -7.15 6.31
N GLU A 13 -4.53 -7.95 5.50
CA GLU A 13 -3.09 -8.17 5.66
C GLU A 13 -2.30 -6.88 5.42
N PHE A 14 -2.64 -6.13 4.36
CA PHE A 14 -2.03 -4.84 4.08
C PHE A 14 -2.22 -3.86 5.25
N TRP A 15 -3.42 -3.81 5.82
CA TRP A 15 -3.71 -3.00 7.02
C TRP A 15 -2.79 -3.37 8.18
N ARG A 16 -2.74 -4.66 8.54
CA ARG A 16 -1.95 -5.15 9.68
C ARG A 16 -0.46 -4.81 9.54
N SER A 17 0.07 -4.91 8.33
CA SER A 17 1.49 -4.66 8.06
C SER A 17 1.89 -3.19 8.09
N HIS A 18 0.97 -2.27 7.81
CA HIS A 18 1.32 -0.86 7.57
C HIS A 18 0.72 0.10 8.59
N TYR A 19 -0.53 -0.10 9.01
CA TYR A 19 -1.27 0.89 9.79
C TYR A 19 -0.53 1.27 11.08
N ALA A 20 -0.15 0.28 11.89
CA ALA A 20 0.51 0.53 13.18
C ALA A 20 1.85 1.26 13.02
N ARG A 21 2.59 0.97 11.94
CA ARG A 21 3.85 1.64 11.63
C ARG A 21 3.61 3.09 11.22
N LEU A 22 2.62 3.36 10.37
CA LEU A 22 2.29 4.71 9.91
C LEU A 22 1.82 5.61 11.05
N VAL A 23 0.98 5.08 11.96
CA VAL A 23 0.57 5.80 13.17
C VAL A 23 1.77 6.09 14.07
N LYS A 24 2.64 5.10 14.30
CA LYS A 24 3.84 5.29 15.13
C LYS A 24 4.79 6.35 14.55
N GLN A 25 4.82 6.50 13.22
CA GLN A 25 5.61 7.50 12.52
C GLN A 25 4.93 8.88 12.44
N GLY A 26 3.70 9.02 12.93
CA GLY A 26 2.92 10.25 12.83
C GLY A 26 2.48 10.59 11.40
N ILE A 27 2.51 9.62 10.49
CA ILE A 27 2.13 9.79 9.08
C ILE A 27 0.62 9.59 8.90
N LEU A 28 0.01 8.75 9.73
CA LEU A 28 -1.43 8.48 9.71
C LEU A 28 -2.02 8.95 11.03
N ASP A 29 -2.96 9.89 10.98
CA ASP A 29 -3.79 10.26 12.11
C ASP A 29 -4.96 9.26 12.25
N PRO A 30 -5.05 8.48 13.34
CA PRO A 30 -6.13 7.52 13.52
C PRO A 30 -7.53 8.13 13.48
N ASP A 31 -7.70 9.40 13.85
CA ASP A 31 -9.02 10.02 13.95
C ASP A 31 -9.47 10.64 12.63
N GLN A 32 -8.53 11.06 11.77
CA GLN A 32 -8.83 11.73 10.51
C GLN A 32 -8.63 10.83 9.28
N ASP A 33 -7.63 9.96 9.31
CA ASP A 33 -7.15 9.29 8.09
C ASP A 33 -7.56 7.81 7.99
N THR A 34 -8.19 7.26 9.02
CA THR A 34 -8.57 5.84 9.09
C THR A 34 -9.37 5.40 7.88
N GLU A 35 -10.44 6.11 7.52
CA GLU A 35 -11.29 5.74 6.38
C GLU A 35 -10.54 5.83 5.05
N THR A 36 -9.72 6.87 4.88
CA THR A 36 -8.86 7.03 3.70
C THR A 36 -7.87 5.88 3.57
N PHE A 37 -7.28 5.44 4.68
CA PHE A 37 -6.37 4.30 4.67
C PHE A 37 -7.09 2.97 4.43
N VAL A 38 -8.34 2.82 4.89
CA VAL A 38 -9.18 1.67 4.52
C VAL A 38 -9.41 1.62 3.00
N ILE A 39 -9.66 2.77 2.36
CA ILE A 39 -9.78 2.86 0.89
C ILE A 39 -8.49 2.39 0.21
N VAL A 40 -7.33 2.82 0.70
CA VAL A 40 -6.01 2.36 0.20
C VAL A 40 -5.88 0.84 0.31
N CYS A 41 -6.27 0.24 1.44
CA CYS A 41 -6.25 -1.21 1.62
C CYS A 41 -7.15 -1.94 0.61
N LYS A 42 -8.35 -1.42 0.34
CA LYS A 42 -9.28 -1.99 -0.64
C LYS A 42 -8.75 -1.85 -2.07
N LEU A 43 -8.17 -0.70 -2.41
CA LEU A 43 -7.56 -0.48 -3.73
C LEU A 43 -6.38 -1.43 -3.95
N TRP A 44 -5.55 -1.65 -2.93
CA TRP A 44 -4.47 -2.63 -2.99
C TRP A 44 -4.98 -4.03 -3.29
N TYR A 45 -6.06 -4.47 -2.60
CA TYR A 45 -6.70 -5.75 -2.90
C TYR A 45 -7.18 -5.82 -4.35
N VAL A 46 -7.82 -4.77 -4.88
CA VAL A 46 -8.26 -4.75 -6.29
C VAL A 46 -7.07 -4.90 -7.23
N ILE A 47 -5.96 -4.19 -6.98
CA ILE A 47 -4.75 -4.27 -7.81
C ILE A 47 -4.15 -5.69 -7.79
N GLN A 48 -4.06 -6.31 -6.62
CA GLN A 48 -3.49 -7.65 -6.47
C GLN A 48 -4.36 -8.76 -7.08
N ASN A 49 -5.67 -8.54 -7.19
CA ASN A 49 -6.64 -9.53 -7.68
C ASN A 49 -7.21 -9.20 -9.06
N THR A 50 -6.63 -8.24 -9.78
CA THR A 50 -7.03 -7.92 -11.15
C THR A 50 -5.85 -8.22 -12.06
N ASP A 51 -6.03 -9.15 -13.00
CA ASP A 51 -5.06 -9.38 -14.06
C ASP A 51 -5.17 -8.26 -15.11
N PRO A 52 -4.15 -7.41 -15.28
CA PRO A 52 -4.18 -6.35 -16.28
C PRO A 52 -4.14 -6.86 -17.72
N MET A 53 -3.76 -8.12 -17.95
CA MET A 53 -3.59 -8.74 -19.27
C MET A 53 -4.76 -9.63 -19.68
N ASP A 54 -5.82 -9.71 -18.87
CA ASP A 54 -7.03 -10.45 -19.23
C ASP A 54 -7.65 -9.85 -20.51
N GLU A 55 -7.85 -10.72 -21.51
CA GLU A 55 -8.24 -10.38 -22.88
C GLU A 55 -9.60 -9.69 -22.98
N GLN A 56 -10.41 -9.74 -21.92
CA GLN A 56 -11.73 -9.09 -21.87
C GLN A 56 -11.67 -7.55 -21.80
N GLY A 57 -10.48 -6.95 -21.69
CA GLY A 57 -10.22 -5.50 -21.76
C GLY A 57 -10.73 -4.66 -20.59
N LYS A 58 -11.83 -5.08 -19.94
CA LYS A 58 -12.41 -4.43 -18.74
C LYS A 58 -11.51 -4.56 -17.52
N ALA A 59 -10.78 -5.67 -17.40
CA ALA A 59 -9.85 -5.92 -16.31
C ALA A 59 -8.68 -4.92 -16.34
N GLY A 60 -8.09 -4.68 -17.50
CA GLY A 60 -7.04 -3.67 -17.68
C GLY A 60 -7.50 -2.26 -17.27
N VAL A 61 -8.71 -1.85 -17.66
CA VAL A 61 -9.28 -0.53 -17.26
C VAL A 61 -9.51 -0.46 -15.75
N ARG A 62 -10.02 -1.53 -15.13
CA ARG A 62 -10.23 -1.59 -13.68
C ARG A 62 -8.91 -1.53 -12.93
N PHE A 63 -7.89 -2.27 -13.38
CA PHE A 63 -6.54 -2.25 -12.82
C PHE A 63 -5.94 -0.85 -12.89
N MET A 64 -5.96 -0.23 -14.07
CA MET A 64 -5.42 1.11 -14.28
C MET A 64 -6.13 2.17 -13.45
N SER A 65 -7.46 2.09 -13.36
CA SER A 65 -8.25 3.00 -12.51
C SER A 65 -7.92 2.82 -11.03
N ALA A 66 -7.86 1.56 -10.55
CA ALA A 66 -7.50 1.26 -9.18
C ALA A 66 -6.07 1.70 -8.85
N LEU A 67 -5.12 1.51 -9.76
CA LEU A 67 -3.73 1.93 -9.60
C LEU A 67 -3.59 3.45 -9.49
N LYS A 68 -4.30 4.22 -10.33
CA LYS A 68 -4.30 5.68 -10.28
C LYS A 68 -4.86 6.20 -8.95
N LEU A 69 -6.01 5.66 -8.52
CA LEU A 69 -6.61 6.02 -7.22
C LEU A 69 -5.68 5.63 -6.07
N TYR A 70 -5.09 4.44 -6.12
CA TYR A 70 -4.13 4.00 -5.12
C TYR A 70 -2.96 4.97 -5.02
N GLN A 71 -2.34 5.37 -6.14
CA GLN A 71 -1.24 6.33 -6.12
C GLN A 71 -1.64 7.70 -5.55
N ALA A 72 -2.86 8.16 -5.85
CA ALA A 72 -3.37 9.44 -5.35
C ALA A 72 -3.55 9.43 -3.82
N TYR A 73 -4.18 8.40 -3.26
CA TYR A 73 -4.42 8.31 -1.82
C TYR A 73 -3.18 7.84 -1.05
N ALA A 74 -2.41 6.89 -1.58
CA ALA A 74 -1.19 6.37 -0.95
C ALA A 74 -0.09 7.43 -0.80
N LYS A 75 -0.12 8.50 -1.61
CA LYS A 75 0.80 9.64 -1.49
C LYS A 75 0.64 10.36 -0.15
N GLN A 76 -0.58 10.48 0.38
CA GLN A 76 -0.83 11.11 1.68
C GLN A 76 -0.14 10.36 2.82
N PHE A 77 0.08 9.05 2.65
CA PHE A 77 0.74 8.19 3.63
C PHE A 77 2.24 7.96 3.34
N GLY A 78 2.84 8.69 2.40
CA GLY A 78 4.24 8.49 2.01
C GLY A 78 4.55 7.09 1.46
N MET A 79 3.53 6.38 0.97
CA MET A 79 3.65 4.98 0.58
C MET A 79 4.10 4.78 -0.86
N THR A 80 4.25 5.84 -1.66
CA THR A 80 4.73 5.75 -3.04
C THR A 80 6.26 5.59 -3.08
N PRO A 81 6.84 4.96 -4.12
CA PRO A 81 8.29 4.79 -4.23
C PRO A 81 9.09 6.10 -4.17
N LYS A 82 8.53 7.21 -4.70
CA LYS A 82 9.16 8.54 -4.63
C LYS A 82 9.19 9.08 -3.21
N ASP A 83 8.11 8.88 -2.46
CA ASP A 83 7.98 9.36 -1.09
C ASP A 83 8.78 8.49 -0.11
N ARG A 84 8.83 7.17 -0.30
CA ARG A 84 9.68 6.26 0.52
C ARG A 84 11.16 6.64 0.49
N LYS A 85 11.64 7.10 -0.66
CA LYS A 85 13.02 7.56 -0.86
C LYS A 85 13.32 8.87 -0.11
N ALA A 86 12.32 9.73 0.06
CA ALA A 86 12.42 11.00 0.78
C ALA A 86 12.20 10.84 2.29
N SER A 87 11.31 9.92 2.70
CA SER A 87 10.85 9.80 4.08
C SER A 87 11.70 8.86 4.96
N LYS A 88 12.82 8.29 4.48
CA LYS A 88 13.62 7.28 5.21
C LYS A 88 12.79 6.10 5.77
N VAL A 89 11.61 5.85 5.20
CA VAL A 89 10.72 4.74 5.62
C VAL A 89 11.36 3.37 5.31
N ASP A 90 12.34 3.36 4.40
CA ASP A 90 13.18 2.23 4.02
C ASP A 90 14.60 2.27 4.63
N SER A 91 14.85 3.10 5.64
CA SER A 91 16.14 3.07 6.35
C SER A 91 16.18 1.96 7.40
N ALA A 92 16.36 0.72 6.94
CA ALA A 92 17.35 -0.22 7.47
C ALA A 92 17.17 -1.62 6.84
N LYS A 93 18.21 -2.08 6.12
CA LYS A 93 18.63 -3.48 5.90
C LYS A 93 18.35 -4.28 4.61
N SER A 94 17.54 -3.87 3.63
CA SER A 94 17.20 -4.86 2.56
C SER A 94 17.87 -4.73 1.19
N ILE A 95 18.73 -3.73 0.93
CA ILE A 95 19.34 -3.61 -0.42
C ILE A 95 20.85 -3.91 -0.43
N GLU A 96 21.61 -3.53 0.59
CA GLU A 96 23.06 -3.84 0.63
C GLU A 96 23.35 -5.33 0.95
N GLU A 97 22.48 -6.03 1.69
CA GLU A 97 22.60 -7.49 1.90
C GLU A 97 22.21 -8.31 0.67
N ALA A 98 21.39 -7.78 -0.24
CA ALA A 98 20.89 -8.51 -1.41
C ALA A 98 21.87 -8.49 -2.61
N LEU A 99 22.80 -7.54 -2.65
CA LEU A 99 23.77 -7.37 -3.73
C LEU A 99 25.24 -7.53 -3.28
N GLY A 100 25.49 -7.76 -1.99
CA GLY A 100 26.82 -7.85 -1.39
C GLY A 100 27.33 -9.26 -1.03
N ARG A 101 26.68 -10.33 -1.51
CA ARG A 101 27.22 -11.70 -1.42
C ARG A 101 27.25 -12.36 -2.79
N VAL A 102 28.17 -11.88 -3.61
CA VAL A 102 28.81 -12.69 -4.65
C VAL A 102 30.30 -12.56 -4.38
N GLU A 103 30.78 -13.38 -3.45
CA GLU A 103 32.20 -13.79 -3.43
C GLU A 103 32.39 -14.90 -4.47
#